data_AF-A0A5C1I7E5-F1
#
_entry.id   AF-A0A5C1I7E5-F1
#
_cell.length_a   1.000
_cell.length_b   1.000
_cell.length_c   1.000
_cell.angle_alpha   90.00
_cell.angle_beta   90.00
_cell.angle_gamma   90.00
#
_symmetry.space_group_name_H-M   'P 1'
#
loop_
_entity.id
_entity.type
_entity.pdbx_description
1 polymer ?
#
loop_
_entity_poly.entity_id
_entity_poly.type
_entity_poly.pdbx_seq_one_letter_code
_entity_poly.pdbx_strand_id
1 'polypeptide(L)'
;MNKFLSDVHSGKLTADSIQPDYYKNLSAKLVSAVAEGLGGKSFGGDDYRNSLKTYLEHNVYAFSAAKSMVMLEQFNRFLLDENGEIRPFAEFARECDTVDVLYNKTYLQAEYNNAIASAQMAEKWQGLQAFKYLEYRTVGDDRVRPEHAQLDGLILKSTDPIWNRIYPPNAWNCRCTVIPAADTDTPTDRDHAKDLERSADIQPYFKGNVGKEKVIYKAGHPYFKHGRYGKLKELDAEKNYGMPGIDKIYAKGDFPPISYMKDKASGLDWWMQQTGGEVRGSFDVIAADGVTVRFDNAFRNHVLEQNRDDRYRILNKAPDVLKNPDEIWSNMVKGKPSLTYIKYYDKAPVVVHVDADSTVRSSTMVEMQHNGKINTAEMIKIRKGILKFKQ
;
A
#
# COMPACT_ATOMS: atom_id res chain seq x y z
N MET A 1 4.83 19.52 -11.55
CA MET A 1 6.28 19.39 -11.68
C MET A 1 7.03 20.62 -11.16
N ASN A 2 6.73 21.83 -11.63
CA ASN A 2 7.44 23.08 -11.27
C ASN A 2 7.74 23.28 -9.77
N LYS A 3 6.79 23.00 -8.87
CA LYS A 3 7.02 23.10 -7.42
C LYS A 3 8.09 22.12 -6.92
N PHE A 4 8.10 20.88 -7.42
CA PHE A 4 9.12 19.89 -7.07
C PHE A 4 10.49 20.41 -7.52
N LEU A 5 10.63 20.82 -8.78
CA LEU A 5 11.88 21.39 -9.29
C LEU A 5 12.34 22.60 -8.49
N SER A 6 11.42 23.50 -8.14
CA SER A 6 11.72 24.66 -7.29
C SER A 6 12.19 24.27 -5.89
N ASP A 7 11.54 23.29 -5.25
CA ASP A 7 11.92 22.81 -3.92
C ASP A 7 13.31 22.11 -3.95
N VAL A 8 13.67 21.44 -5.06
CA VAL A 8 15.01 20.88 -5.29
C VAL A 8 16.04 21.98 -5.46
N HIS A 9 15.81 22.90 -6.41
CA HIS A 9 16.73 23.98 -6.76
C HIS A 9 17.04 24.91 -5.58
N SER A 10 16.04 25.18 -4.73
CA SER A 10 16.23 25.99 -3.53
C SER A 10 16.91 25.25 -2.37
N GLY A 11 17.27 23.97 -2.53
CA GLY A 11 17.85 23.15 -1.45
C GLY A 11 16.89 22.81 -0.30
N LYS A 12 15.57 22.96 -0.51
CA LYS A 12 14.57 22.68 0.52
C LYS A 12 14.36 21.18 0.72
N LEU A 13 14.61 20.38 -0.31
CA LEU A 13 14.60 18.91 -0.23
C LEU A 13 16.01 18.39 0.04
N THR A 14 16.15 17.56 1.07
CA THR A 14 17.37 16.80 1.35
C THR A 14 17.33 15.46 0.60
N ALA A 15 18.47 14.75 0.49
CA ALA A 15 18.55 13.47 -0.24
C ALA A 15 17.58 12.38 0.26
N ASP A 16 17.12 12.45 1.51
CA ASP A 16 16.15 11.51 2.09
C ASP A 16 14.68 11.98 1.91
N SER A 17 14.44 13.15 1.30
CA SER A 17 13.10 13.75 1.20
C SER A 17 12.23 13.08 0.14
N ILE A 18 10.93 13.07 0.39
CA ILE A 18 9.88 12.66 -0.52
C ILE A 18 9.05 13.91 -0.81
N GLN A 19 9.02 14.35 -2.07
CA GLN A 19 8.23 15.53 -2.44
C GLN A 19 6.72 15.19 -2.32
N PRO A 20 5.95 15.91 -1.48
CA PRO A 20 4.60 15.46 -1.10
C PRO A 20 3.60 15.38 -2.27
N ASP A 21 3.58 16.39 -3.14
CA ASP A 21 2.60 16.46 -4.23
C ASP A 21 2.88 15.40 -5.30
N TYR A 22 4.16 15.19 -5.61
CA TYR A 22 4.61 14.15 -6.52
C TYR A 22 4.25 12.77 -5.99
N TYR A 23 4.60 12.49 -4.73
CA TYR A 23 4.26 11.23 -4.08
C TYR A 23 2.75 10.97 -4.03
N LYS A 24 1.95 11.97 -3.62
CA LYS A 24 0.48 11.88 -3.56
C LYS A 24 -0.11 11.59 -4.94
N ASN A 25 0.32 12.30 -5.98
CA ASN A 25 -0.20 12.11 -7.34
C ASN A 25 0.22 10.77 -7.94
N LEU A 26 1.47 10.35 -7.74
CA LEU A 26 2.00 9.08 -8.22
C LEU A 26 1.27 7.90 -7.56
N SER A 27 1.23 7.89 -6.22
CA SER A 27 0.59 6.82 -5.47
C SER A 27 -0.90 6.74 -5.76
N ALA A 28 -1.61 7.87 -5.86
CA ALA A 28 -3.03 7.88 -6.21
C ALA A 28 -3.31 7.21 -7.57
N LYS A 29 -2.47 7.46 -8.59
CA LYS A 29 -2.59 6.81 -9.90
C LYS A 29 -2.36 5.30 -9.81
N LEU A 30 -1.33 4.85 -9.10
CA LEU A 30 -1.03 3.43 -9.00
C LEU A 30 -2.04 2.69 -8.11
N VAL A 31 -2.58 3.34 -7.08
CA VAL A 31 -3.69 2.82 -6.27
C VAL A 31 -4.97 2.70 -7.11
N SER A 32 -5.25 3.66 -8.01
CA SER A 32 -6.41 3.51 -8.90
C SER A 32 -6.24 2.34 -9.88
N ALA A 33 -5.03 2.07 -10.36
CA ALA A 33 -4.73 0.85 -11.12
C ALA A 33 -4.99 -0.44 -10.33
N VAL A 34 -4.60 -0.49 -9.04
CA VAL A 34 -4.91 -1.64 -8.18
C VAL A 34 -6.42 -1.83 -8.04
N ALA A 35 -7.17 -0.76 -7.77
CA ALA A 35 -8.62 -0.81 -7.65
C ALA A 35 -9.29 -1.25 -8.97
N GLU A 36 -8.82 -0.75 -10.11
CA GLU A 36 -9.27 -1.19 -11.44
C GLU A 36 -9.02 -2.69 -11.63
N GLY A 37 -7.83 -3.18 -11.29
CA GLY A 37 -7.51 -4.60 -11.44
C GLY A 37 -8.24 -5.53 -10.49
N LEU A 38 -8.62 -5.07 -9.29
CA LEU A 38 -9.45 -5.84 -8.35
C LEU A 38 -10.96 -5.78 -8.68
N GLY A 39 -11.35 -4.96 -9.65
CA GLY A 39 -12.74 -4.78 -10.08
C GLY A 39 -13.57 -3.85 -9.19
N GLY A 40 -12.94 -3.00 -8.37
CA GLY A 40 -13.65 -2.08 -7.49
C GLY A 40 -12.77 -1.36 -6.47
N LYS A 41 -13.30 -0.28 -5.89
CA LYS A 41 -12.62 0.49 -4.83
C LYS A 41 -12.89 -0.02 -3.41
N SER A 42 -13.99 -0.76 -3.23
CA SER A 42 -14.45 -1.30 -1.96
C SER A 42 -15.21 -2.61 -2.19
N PHE A 43 -15.20 -3.49 -1.20
CA PHE A 43 -15.81 -4.83 -1.29
C PHE A 43 -16.63 -5.13 -0.03
N GLY A 44 -17.49 -6.16 -0.05
CA GLY A 44 -18.19 -6.60 1.16
C GLY A 44 -17.21 -7.03 2.27
N GLY A 45 -17.59 -6.98 3.55
CA GLY A 45 -16.63 -7.20 4.65
C GLY A 45 -15.93 -8.55 4.64
N ASP A 46 -16.64 -9.62 4.28
CA ASP A 46 -16.09 -10.98 4.13
C ASP A 46 -15.34 -11.22 2.82
N ASP A 47 -15.28 -10.22 1.94
CA ASP A 47 -14.59 -10.34 0.67
C ASP A 47 -13.07 -10.32 0.88
N TYR A 48 -12.40 -11.40 0.46
CA TYR A 48 -10.96 -11.55 0.58
C TYR A 48 -10.18 -10.40 -0.10
N ARG A 49 -10.80 -9.73 -1.08
CA ARG A 49 -10.20 -8.61 -1.80
C ARG A 49 -9.87 -7.43 -0.89
N ASN A 50 -10.52 -7.28 0.27
CA ASN A 50 -10.12 -6.26 1.26
C ASN A 50 -8.70 -6.52 1.79
N SER A 51 -8.39 -7.78 2.14
CA SER A 51 -7.04 -8.17 2.54
C SER A 51 -6.06 -7.99 1.37
N LEU A 52 -6.42 -8.49 0.18
CA LEU A 52 -5.55 -8.39 -0.99
C LEU A 52 -5.23 -6.91 -1.32
N LYS A 53 -6.24 -6.04 -1.35
CA LYS A 53 -6.08 -4.60 -1.55
C LYS A 53 -5.12 -3.99 -0.52
N THR A 54 -5.25 -4.36 0.76
CA THR A 54 -4.36 -3.86 1.82
C THR A 54 -2.88 -4.19 1.54
N TYR A 55 -2.58 -5.41 1.08
CA TYR A 55 -1.21 -5.79 0.71
C TYR A 55 -0.71 -5.08 -0.55
N LEU A 56 -1.52 -5.07 -1.62
CA LEU A 56 -1.13 -4.48 -2.90
C LEU A 56 -0.92 -2.97 -2.78
N GLU A 57 -1.78 -2.28 -2.03
CA GLU A 57 -1.61 -0.85 -1.78
C GLU A 57 -0.39 -0.56 -0.93
N HIS A 58 -0.11 -1.34 0.13
CA HIS A 58 1.14 -1.19 0.88
C HIS A 58 2.35 -1.22 -0.07
N ASN A 59 2.37 -2.20 -0.99
CA ASN A 59 3.45 -2.34 -1.96
C ASN A 59 3.52 -1.17 -2.95
N VAL A 60 2.40 -0.67 -3.44
CA VAL A 60 2.34 0.47 -4.36
C VAL A 60 2.77 1.79 -3.72
N TYR A 61 2.36 2.05 -2.47
CA TYR A 61 2.81 3.24 -1.74
C TYR A 61 4.32 3.16 -1.45
N ALA A 62 4.82 1.98 -1.05
CA ALA A 62 6.25 1.74 -0.87
C ALA A 62 7.05 1.98 -2.17
N PHE A 63 6.55 1.49 -3.30
CA PHE A 63 7.12 1.73 -4.62
C PHE A 63 7.12 3.22 -4.98
N SER A 64 6.02 3.92 -4.70
CA SER A 64 5.88 5.35 -4.98
C SER A 64 6.86 6.20 -4.18
N ALA A 65 7.11 5.84 -2.91
CA ALA A 65 8.10 6.49 -2.06
C ALA A 65 9.52 6.28 -2.62
N ALA A 66 9.85 5.04 -2.95
CA ALA A 66 11.16 4.70 -3.54
C ALA A 66 11.39 5.43 -4.88
N LYS A 67 10.40 5.46 -5.77
CA LYS A 67 10.45 6.21 -7.04
C LYS A 67 10.64 7.71 -6.81
N SER A 68 9.99 8.29 -5.80
CA SER A 68 10.13 9.71 -5.45
C SER A 68 11.55 10.07 -5.01
N MET A 69 12.18 9.22 -4.21
CA MET A 69 13.56 9.41 -3.78
C MET A 69 14.55 9.27 -4.93
N VAL A 70 14.36 8.27 -5.81
CA VAL A 70 15.21 8.10 -7.00
C VAL A 70 15.07 9.29 -7.94
N MET A 71 13.86 9.80 -8.15
CA MET A 71 13.65 10.97 -8.99
C MET A 71 14.32 12.22 -8.42
N LEU A 72 14.23 12.42 -7.10
CA LEU A 72 14.97 13.48 -6.42
C LEU A 72 16.49 13.35 -6.62
N GLU A 73 17.03 12.14 -6.52
CA GLU A 73 18.46 11.88 -6.78
C GLU A 73 18.85 12.25 -8.23
N GLN A 74 18.03 11.87 -9.22
CA GLN A 74 18.28 12.25 -10.62
C GLN A 74 18.26 13.77 -10.80
N PHE A 75 17.28 14.46 -10.20
CA PHE A 75 17.24 15.92 -10.26
C PHE A 75 18.44 16.56 -9.59
N ASN A 76 18.89 16.07 -8.43
CA ASN A 76 20.07 16.60 -7.77
C ASN A 76 21.34 16.53 -8.64
N ARG A 77 21.44 15.57 -9.57
CA ARG A 77 22.58 15.45 -10.51
C ARG A 77 22.62 16.58 -11.55
N PHE A 78 21.51 17.27 -11.79
CA PHE A 78 21.45 18.41 -12.70
C PHE A 78 21.62 19.75 -12.00
N LEU A 79 21.75 19.79 -10.67
CA LEU A 79 21.88 21.05 -9.94
C LEU A 79 23.16 21.81 -10.29
N LEU A 80 24.24 21.09 -10.56
CA LEU A 80 25.54 21.67 -10.87
C LEU A 80 25.82 21.61 -12.38
N ASP A 81 26.52 22.61 -12.88
CA ASP A 81 27.07 22.61 -14.23
C ASP A 81 28.43 21.87 -14.28
N GLU A 82 29.08 21.91 -15.45
CA GLU A 82 30.37 21.25 -15.68
C GLU A 82 31.51 21.86 -14.84
N ASN A 83 31.35 23.10 -14.38
CA ASN A 83 32.31 23.82 -13.55
C ASN A 83 32.04 23.62 -12.04
N GLY A 84 30.95 22.93 -11.68
CA GLY A 84 30.51 22.75 -10.30
C GLY A 84 29.72 23.93 -9.74
N GLU A 85 29.30 24.88 -10.58
CA GLU A 85 28.46 26.00 -10.17
C GLU A 85 26.97 25.63 -10.21
N ILE A 86 26.14 26.27 -9.37
CA ILE A 86 24.70 26.00 -9.35
C ILE A 86 24.08 26.55 -10.64
N ARG A 87 23.44 25.67 -11.43
CA ARG A 87 22.72 26.07 -12.64
C ARG A 87 21.61 27.06 -12.34
N PRO A 88 21.37 28.08 -13.18
CA PRO A 88 20.17 28.89 -13.10
C PRO A 88 18.90 28.03 -13.22
N PHE A 89 17.82 28.40 -12.53
CA PHE A 89 16.61 27.57 -12.44
C PHE A 89 16.03 27.17 -13.82
N ALA A 90 16.01 28.08 -14.79
CA ALA A 90 15.49 27.79 -16.13
C ALA A 90 16.33 26.74 -16.88
N GLU A 91 17.63 26.70 -16.64
CA GLU A 91 18.51 25.69 -17.23
C GLU A 91 18.35 24.35 -16.54
N PHE A 92 18.39 24.34 -15.20
CA PHE A 92 18.09 23.17 -14.38
C PHE A 92 16.75 22.52 -14.77
N ALA A 93 15.69 23.32 -14.90
CA ALA A 93 14.37 22.82 -15.26
C ALA A 93 14.34 22.14 -16.64
N ARG A 94 15.07 22.68 -17.63
CA ARG A 94 15.18 22.07 -18.97
C ARG A 94 15.87 20.70 -18.91
N GLU A 95 16.93 20.55 -18.12
CA GLU A 95 17.59 19.26 -17.92
C GLU A 95 16.63 18.26 -17.26
N CYS A 96 15.92 18.69 -16.23
CA CYS A 96 14.95 17.87 -15.51
C CYS A 96 13.76 17.42 -16.36
N ASP A 97 13.32 18.20 -17.37
CA ASP A 97 12.18 17.85 -18.23
C ASP A 97 12.39 16.51 -18.95
N THR A 98 13.63 16.19 -19.34
CA THR A 98 13.95 14.92 -20.00
C THR A 98 13.68 13.72 -19.09
N VAL A 99 14.08 13.83 -17.82
CA VAL A 99 13.81 12.83 -16.78
C VAL A 99 12.34 12.81 -16.41
N ASP A 100 11.67 13.97 -16.37
CA ASP A 100 10.25 14.07 -16.07
C ASP A 100 9.40 13.28 -17.07
N VAL A 101 9.60 13.50 -18.37
CA VAL A 101 8.87 12.77 -19.42
C VAL A 101 9.10 11.26 -19.29
N LEU A 102 10.34 10.84 -19.06
CA LEU A 102 10.67 9.42 -18.94
C LEU A 102 9.98 8.78 -17.73
N TYR A 103 10.08 9.40 -16.54
CA TYR A 103 9.55 8.83 -15.29
C TYR A 103 8.03 8.95 -15.19
N ASN A 104 7.46 10.09 -15.58
CA ASN A 104 6.08 10.46 -15.29
C ASN A 104 5.11 10.28 -16.45
N LYS A 105 5.63 9.93 -17.63
CA LYS A 105 4.82 9.50 -18.77
C LYS A 105 5.15 8.05 -19.15
N THR A 106 6.37 7.79 -19.61
CA THR A 106 6.72 6.49 -20.19
C THR A 106 6.75 5.36 -19.16
N TYR A 107 7.55 5.51 -18.09
CA TYR A 107 7.64 4.51 -17.03
C TYR A 107 6.34 4.41 -16.24
N LEU A 108 5.73 5.55 -15.91
CA LEU A 108 4.46 5.56 -15.18
C LEU A 108 3.36 4.80 -15.92
N GLN A 109 3.29 4.90 -17.26
CA GLN A 109 2.30 4.12 -18.01
C GLN A 109 2.54 2.61 -17.91
N ALA A 110 3.80 2.16 -18.03
CA ALA A 110 4.14 0.76 -17.89
C ALA A 110 3.90 0.24 -16.46
N GLU A 111 4.22 1.05 -15.46
CA GLU A 111 3.96 0.78 -14.05
C GLU A 111 2.46 0.66 -13.77
N TYR A 112 1.66 1.61 -14.26
CA TYR A 112 0.20 1.61 -14.14
C TYR A 112 -0.41 0.33 -14.74
N ASN A 113 -0.04 0.01 -15.98
CA ASN A 113 -0.51 -1.21 -16.65
C ASN A 113 -0.09 -2.48 -15.90
N ASN A 114 1.12 -2.51 -15.36
CA ASN A 114 1.59 -3.64 -14.55
C ASN A 114 0.79 -3.77 -13.25
N ALA A 115 0.48 -2.65 -12.56
CA ALA A 115 -0.32 -2.69 -11.35
C ALA A 115 -1.73 -3.24 -11.60
N ILE A 116 -2.38 -2.86 -12.72
CA ILE A 116 -3.67 -3.45 -13.14
C ILE A 116 -3.51 -4.95 -13.35
N ALA A 117 -2.59 -5.35 -14.23
CA ALA A 117 -2.42 -6.76 -14.60
C ALA A 117 -2.05 -7.63 -13.39
N SER A 118 -1.18 -7.13 -12.50
CA SER A 118 -0.83 -7.81 -11.25
C SER A 118 -2.02 -7.95 -10.31
N ALA A 119 -2.84 -6.92 -10.14
CA ALA A 119 -4.03 -6.98 -9.29
C ALA A 119 -5.07 -7.97 -9.85
N GLN A 120 -5.31 -7.95 -11.17
CA GLN A 120 -6.19 -8.92 -11.84
C GLN A 120 -5.69 -10.36 -11.66
N MET A 121 -4.40 -10.61 -11.88
CA MET A 121 -3.84 -11.94 -11.71
C MET A 121 -3.81 -12.37 -10.24
N ALA A 122 -3.65 -11.45 -9.29
CA ALA A 122 -3.69 -11.77 -7.87
C ALA A 122 -5.09 -12.17 -7.38
N GLU A 123 -6.11 -11.46 -7.88
CA GLU A 123 -7.52 -11.79 -7.69
C GLU A 123 -7.80 -13.18 -8.29
N LYS A 124 -7.48 -13.35 -9.58
CA LYS A 124 -7.70 -14.60 -10.32
C LYS A 124 -7.11 -15.82 -9.61
N TRP A 125 -5.91 -15.68 -9.03
CA TRP A 125 -5.23 -16.76 -8.32
C TRP A 125 -6.06 -17.36 -7.18
N GLN A 126 -6.92 -16.58 -6.52
CA GLN A 126 -7.74 -17.12 -5.42
C GLN A 126 -8.74 -18.17 -5.92
N GLY A 127 -9.37 -17.94 -7.07
CA GLY A 127 -10.28 -18.90 -7.69
C GLY A 127 -9.55 -20.08 -8.36
N LEU A 128 -8.38 -19.84 -8.95
CA LEU A 128 -7.61 -20.87 -9.66
C LEU A 128 -7.15 -22.02 -8.73
N GLN A 129 -7.01 -21.77 -7.43
CA GLN A 129 -6.59 -22.78 -6.46
C GLN A 129 -7.60 -23.93 -6.29
N ALA A 130 -8.87 -23.75 -6.66
CA ALA A 130 -9.89 -24.79 -6.58
C ALA A 130 -9.76 -25.86 -7.67
N PHE A 131 -9.00 -25.60 -8.75
CA PHE A 131 -8.87 -26.50 -9.88
C PHE A 131 -7.67 -27.43 -9.74
N LYS A 132 -7.78 -28.64 -10.26
CA LYS A 132 -6.70 -29.64 -10.24
C LYS A 132 -5.53 -29.21 -11.13
N TYR A 133 -5.84 -28.78 -12.34
CA TYR A 133 -4.89 -28.34 -13.35
C TYR A 133 -5.17 -26.92 -13.81
N LEU A 134 -4.10 -26.23 -14.16
CA LEU A 134 -4.11 -24.88 -14.68
C LEU A 134 -3.33 -24.87 -15.99
N GLU A 135 -3.77 -24.02 -16.92
CA GLU A 135 -3.13 -23.83 -18.21
C GLU A 135 -2.63 -22.39 -18.36
N TYR A 136 -1.38 -22.24 -18.76
CA TYR A 136 -0.84 -20.95 -19.16
C TYR A 136 -1.30 -20.60 -20.57
N ARG A 137 -1.79 -19.37 -20.73
CA ARG A 137 -2.29 -18.85 -22.01
C ARG A 137 -1.71 -17.49 -22.33
N THR A 138 -1.58 -17.22 -23.61
CA THR A 138 -1.22 -15.93 -24.18
C THR A 138 -2.35 -15.44 -25.08
N VAL A 139 -2.35 -14.15 -25.41
CA VAL A 139 -3.29 -13.61 -26.41
C VAL A 139 -2.99 -14.14 -27.83
N GLY A 140 -1.79 -14.69 -28.08
CA GLY A 140 -1.39 -15.24 -29.37
C GLY A 140 -1.12 -14.20 -30.47
N ASP A 141 -1.04 -12.91 -30.14
CA ASP A 141 -0.68 -11.86 -31.10
C ASP A 141 0.82 -11.63 -31.21
N ASP A 142 1.22 -10.89 -32.25
CA ASP A 142 2.62 -10.54 -32.56
C ASP A 142 3.33 -9.70 -31.48
N ARG A 143 2.57 -9.18 -30.50
CA ARG A 143 3.07 -8.44 -29.33
C ARG A 143 3.40 -9.34 -28.15
N VAL A 144 3.03 -10.61 -28.18
CA VAL A 144 3.49 -11.58 -27.19
C VAL A 144 4.99 -11.82 -27.41
N ARG A 145 5.77 -11.72 -26.33
CA ARG A 145 7.21 -12.00 -26.39
C ARG A 145 7.44 -13.47 -26.80
N PRO A 146 8.34 -13.76 -27.75
CA PRO A 146 8.58 -15.13 -28.21
C PRO A 146 8.89 -16.11 -27.07
N GLU A 147 9.62 -15.66 -26.05
CA GLU A 147 9.96 -16.43 -24.85
C GLU A 147 8.71 -16.82 -24.05
N HIS A 148 7.69 -15.96 -24.02
CA HIS A 148 6.44 -16.24 -23.33
C HIS A 148 5.45 -17.03 -24.19
N ALA A 149 5.50 -16.89 -25.52
CA ALA A 149 4.64 -17.64 -26.43
C ALA A 149 4.88 -19.16 -26.33
N GLN A 150 6.11 -19.57 -25.99
CA GLN A 150 6.45 -20.97 -25.73
C GLN A 150 5.73 -21.57 -24.53
N LEU A 151 5.27 -20.74 -23.58
CA LEU A 151 4.48 -21.19 -22.44
C LEU A 151 3.01 -21.42 -22.79
N ASP A 152 2.53 -21.03 -23.98
CA ASP A 152 1.13 -21.22 -24.36
C ASP A 152 0.78 -22.72 -24.40
N GLY A 153 -0.26 -23.11 -23.67
CA GLY A 153 -0.66 -24.51 -23.55
C GLY A 153 0.11 -25.31 -22.50
N LEU A 154 0.99 -24.68 -21.71
CA LEU A 154 1.61 -25.34 -20.56
C LEU A 154 0.54 -25.67 -19.51
N ILE A 155 0.32 -26.97 -19.26
CA ILE A 155 -0.65 -27.46 -18.28
C ILE A 155 0.09 -28.05 -17.08
N LEU A 156 -0.17 -27.52 -15.89
CA LEU A 156 0.44 -27.97 -14.64
C LEU A 156 -0.61 -28.15 -13.56
N LYS A 157 -0.30 -28.96 -12.54
CA LYS A 157 -1.11 -28.97 -11.31
C LYS A 157 -1.17 -27.56 -10.72
N SER A 158 -2.29 -27.16 -10.14
CA SER A 158 -2.42 -25.85 -9.48
C SER A 158 -1.41 -25.65 -8.35
N THR A 159 -0.95 -26.74 -7.73
CA THR A 159 0.06 -26.78 -6.67
C THR A 159 1.50 -26.83 -7.19
N ASP A 160 1.73 -26.87 -8.51
CA ASP A 160 3.08 -26.98 -9.06
C ASP A 160 3.94 -25.73 -8.70
N PRO A 161 5.18 -25.92 -8.20
CA PRO A 161 6.04 -24.81 -7.84
C PRO A 161 6.49 -23.93 -9.02
N ILE A 162 6.36 -24.40 -10.27
CA ILE A 162 6.63 -23.56 -11.46
C ILE A 162 5.73 -22.32 -11.46
N TRP A 163 4.49 -22.42 -10.95
CA TRP A 163 3.61 -21.26 -10.79
C TRP A 163 4.16 -20.19 -9.85
N ASN A 164 5.17 -20.47 -9.04
CA ASN A 164 5.84 -19.45 -8.22
C ASN A 164 6.93 -18.68 -9.00
N ARG A 165 7.11 -18.98 -10.29
CA ARG A 165 8.19 -18.43 -11.13
C ARG A 165 7.68 -17.82 -12.42
N ILE A 166 6.63 -18.40 -13.00
CA ILE A 166 6.07 -17.97 -14.29
C ILE A 166 4.67 -17.38 -14.22
N TYR A 167 4.09 -17.18 -13.03
CA TYR A 167 2.71 -16.70 -12.97
C TYR A 167 2.64 -15.22 -13.38
N PRO A 168 1.85 -14.86 -14.41
CA PRO A 168 1.83 -13.51 -14.95
C PRO A 168 1.47 -12.41 -13.94
N PRO A 169 1.90 -11.15 -14.16
CA PRO A 169 2.64 -10.66 -15.34
C PRO A 169 4.15 -10.97 -15.30
N ASN A 170 4.67 -11.45 -16.43
CA ASN A 170 6.06 -11.89 -16.58
C ASN A 170 7.00 -10.83 -17.17
N ALA A 171 6.47 -9.67 -17.58
CA ALA A 171 7.21 -8.51 -18.07
C ALA A 171 6.30 -7.27 -18.12
N TRP A 172 6.86 -6.09 -18.41
CA TRP A 172 6.06 -4.89 -18.68
C TRP A 172 5.11 -5.11 -19.86
N ASN A 173 3.84 -4.69 -19.69
CA ASN A 173 2.77 -4.92 -20.66
C ASN A 173 2.62 -6.40 -21.06
N CYS A 174 2.75 -7.32 -20.09
CA CYS A 174 2.53 -8.75 -20.31
C CYS A 174 1.09 -9.00 -20.82
N ARG A 175 0.96 -9.89 -21.80
CA ARG A 175 -0.31 -10.30 -22.43
C ARG A 175 -0.61 -11.78 -22.18
N CYS A 176 -0.17 -12.27 -21.02
CA CYS A 176 -0.30 -13.67 -20.63
C CYS A 176 -1.24 -13.81 -19.44
N THR A 177 -1.89 -14.96 -19.32
CA THR A 177 -2.82 -15.29 -18.25
C THR A 177 -2.71 -16.77 -17.90
N VAL A 178 -3.45 -17.18 -16.87
CA VAL A 178 -3.60 -18.59 -16.48
C VAL A 178 -5.09 -18.87 -16.32
N ILE A 179 -5.57 -19.98 -16.86
CA ILE A 179 -6.95 -20.41 -16.78
C ILE A 179 -7.04 -21.82 -16.17
N PRO A 180 -8.22 -22.25 -15.68
CA PRO A 180 -8.44 -23.65 -15.37
C PRO A 180 -8.27 -24.53 -16.61
N ALA A 181 -7.60 -25.67 -16.46
CA ALA A 181 -7.60 -26.74 -17.46
C ALA A 181 -8.66 -27.79 -17.11
N ALA A 182 -9.07 -28.62 -18.07
CA ALA A 182 -10.00 -29.71 -17.80
C ALA A 182 -9.32 -30.80 -16.96
N ASP A 183 -10.09 -31.49 -16.10
CA ASP A 183 -9.55 -32.59 -15.29
C ASP A 183 -9.05 -33.79 -16.11
N THR A 184 -9.51 -33.88 -17.36
CA THR A 184 -9.12 -34.85 -18.37
C THR A 184 -7.88 -34.44 -19.17
N ASP A 185 -7.43 -33.20 -19.06
CA ASP A 185 -6.24 -32.75 -19.78
C ASP A 185 -4.99 -33.43 -19.26
N THR A 186 -4.08 -33.75 -20.18
CA THR A 186 -2.79 -34.35 -19.87
C THR A 186 -1.83 -33.25 -19.42
N PRO A 187 -1.29 -33.29 -18.20
CA PRO A 187 -0.28 -32.33 -17.76
C PRO A 187 0.96 -32.40 -18.64
N THR A 188 1.57 -31.26 -18.88
CA THR A 188 2.84 -31.17 -19.59
C THR A 188 3.90 -32.00 -18.84
N ASP A 189 4.72 -32.74 -19.60
CA ASP A 189 5.84 -33.49 -19.05
C ASP A 189 6.72 -32.60 -18.16
N ARG A 190 7.23 -33.17 -17.06
CA ARG A 190 7.91 -32.39 -16.02
C ARG A 190 9.21 -31.77 -16.52
N ASP A 191 9.97 -32.47 -17.34
CA ASP A 191 11.25 -31.96 -17.83
C ASP A 191 11.02 -30.94 -18.95
N HIS A 192 10.03 -31.19 -19.82
CA HIS A 192 9.60 -30.18 -20.79
C HIS A 192 9.09 -28.90 -20.10
N ALA A 193 8.30 -29.01 -19.03
CA ALA A 193 7.83 -27.84 -18.28
C ALA A 193 8.98 -27.03 -17.64
N LYS A 194 10.03 -27.69 -17.15
CA LYS A 194 11.23 -27.01 -16.64
C LYS A 194 12.03 -26.32 -17.76
N ASP A 195 12.10 -26.93 -18.94
CA ASP A 195 12.73 -26.31 -20.10
C ASP A 195 11.99 -25.03 -20.49
N LEU A 196 10.66 -25.10 -20.61
CA LEU A 196 9.82 -23.93 -20.89
C LEU A 196 9.97 -22.83 -19.83
N GLU A 197 10.00 -23.20 -18.55
CA GLU A 197 10.24 -22.25 -17.45
C GLU A 197 11.59 -21.52 -17.59
N ARG A 198 12.65 -22.23 -17.97
CA ARG A 198 13.98 -21.63 -18.18
C ARG A 198 14.01 -20.73 -19.42
N SER A 199 13.41 -21.17 -20.51
CA SER A 199 13.38 -20.46 -21.79
C SER A 199 12.52 -19.19 -21.75
N ALA A 200 11.61 -19.07 -20.78
CA ALA A 200 10.75 -17.88 -20.63
C ALA A 200 11.53 -16.58 -20.27
N ASP A 201 12.80 -16.67 -19.88
CA ASP A 201 13.71 -15.55 -19.56
C ASP A 201 13.10 -14.40 -18.72
N ILE A 202 12.25 -14.78 -17.76
CA ILE A 202 11.53 -13.82 -16.92
C ILE A 202 12.54 -13.10 -16.02
N GLN A 203 12.55 -11.77 -16.08
CA GLN A 203 13.47 -10.98 -15.26
C GLN A 203 13.20 -11.21 -13.76
N PRO A 204 14.22 -11.20 -12.89
CA PRO A 204 14.07 -11.56 -11.47
C PRO A 204 13.00 -10.79 -10.69
N TYR A 205 12.74 -9.53 -11.05
CA TYR A 205 11.72 -8.70 -10.40
C TYR A 205 10.29 -8.90 -10.96
N PHE A 206 10.12 -9.72 -12.00
CA PHE A 206 8.83 -10.26 -12.44
C PHE A 206 8.59 -11.71 -12.01
N LYS A 207 9.66 -12.51 -11.80
CA LYS A 207 9.53 -13.91 -11.36
C LYS A 207 8.76 -14.01 -10.05
N GLY A 208 7.65 -14.75 -10.02
CA GLY A 208 6.85 -14.91 -8.82
C GLY A 208 5.45 -15.42 -9.03
N ASN A 209 4.66 -15.33 -7.96
CA ASN A 209 3.21 -15.41 -8.02
C ASN A 209 2.57 -14.28 -7.24
N VAL A 210 2.05 -13.28 -7.94
CA VAL A 210 1.48 -12.08 -7.31
C VAL A 210 0.23 -12.38 -6.46
N GLY A 211 -0.51 -13.46 -6.75
CA GLY A 211 -1.64 -13.91 -5.93
C GLY A 211 -1.25 -14.59 -4.62
N LYS A 212 -0.08 -15.24 -4.58
CA LYS A 212 0.48 -15.84 -3.36
C LYS A 212 1.26 -14.81 -2.54
N GLU A 213 2.14 -14.06 -3.19
CA GLU A 213 3.05 -13.13 -2.55
C GLU A 213 2.36 -11.81 -2.16
N LYS A 214 1.30 -11.43 -2.89
CA LYS A 214 0.59 -10.15 -2.74
C LYS A 214 1.51 -8.94 -2.91
N VAL A 215 2.47 -9.04 -3.85
CA VAL A 215 3.50 -8.04 -4.15
C VAL A 215 3.52 -7.78 -5.66
N ILE A 216 3.31 -6.53 -6.07
CA ILE A 216 3.33 -6.09 -7.48
C ILE A 216 4.78 -5.78 -7.88
N TYR A 217 5.42 -4.87 -7.17
CA TYR A 217 6.80 -4.45 -7.39
C TYR A 217 7.70 -5.09 -6.34
N LYS A 218 8.55 -6.01 -6.79
CA LYS A 218 9.41 -6.81 -5.91
C LYS A 218 10.63 -6.02 -5.44
N ALA A 219 11.20 -6.40 -4.30
CA ALA A 219 12.39 -5.77 -3.71
C ALA A 219 13.62 -5.71 -4.65
N GLY A 220 13.69 -6.57 -5.67
CA GLY A 220 14.73 -6.53 -6.71
C GLY A 220 14.57 -5.40 -7.74
N HIS A 221 13.45 -4.69 -7.75
CA HIS A 221 13.21 -3.57 -8.67
C HIS A 221 14.24 -2.45 -8.46
N PRO A 222 14.76 -1.80 -9.53
CA PRO A 222 15.79 -0.78 -9.43
C PRO A 222 15.49 0.33 -8.40
N TYR A 223 14.24 0.77 -8.28
CA TYR A 223 13.88 1.80 -7.29
C TYR A 223 14.09 1.39 -5.84
N PHE A 224 13.90 0.11 -5.49
CA PHE A 224 14.14 -0.39 -4.14
C PHE A 224 15.62 -0.67 -3.83
N LYS A 225 16.46 -0.78 -4.87
CA LYS A 225 17.92 -0.86 -4.67
C LYS A 225 18.50 0.48 -4.24
N HIS A 226 17.94 1.59 -4.75
CA HIS A 226 18.39 2.95 -4.45
C HIS A 226 17.68 3.49 -3.20
N GLY A 227 16.35 3.34 -3.12
CA GLY A 227 15.59 3.59 -1.90
C GLY A 227 15.75 2.42 -0.96
N ARG A 228 16.71 2.48 -0.03
CA ARG A 228 17.04 1.39 0.91
C ARG A 228 15.74 0.72 1.45
N TYR A 229 15.27 -0.38 0.86
CA TYR A 229 13.94 -0.94 1.15
C TYR A 229 13.72 -1.22 2.64
N GLY A 230 14.79 -1.64 3.33
CA GLY A 230 14.80 -1.81 4.79
C GLY A 230 14.58 -0.54 5.61
N LYS A 231 14.83 0.65 5.04
CA LYS A 231 14.53 1.96 5.63
C LYS A 231 13.11 2.45 5.37
N LEU A 232 12.32 1.82 4.50
CA LEU A 232 10.96 2.29 4.23
C LEU A 232 10.08 2.27 5.50
N LYS A 233 10.33 1.32 6.41
CA LYS A 233 9.72 1.26 7.76
C LYS A 233 10.19 2.36 8.71
N GLU A 234 11.25 3.09 8.34
CA GLU A 234 11.89 4.14 9.15
C GLU A 234 11.61 5.55 8.58
N LEU A 235 10.86 5.65 7.47
CA LEU A 235 10.48 6.93 6.90
C LEU A 235 9.63 7.69 7.91
N ASP A 236 10.05 8.92 8.21
CA ASP A 236 9.50 9.76 9.25
C ASP A 236 8.64 10.88 8.65
N ALA A 237 7.52 11.18 9.30
CA ALA A 237 6.60 12.22 8.87
C ALA A 237 7.27 13.57 8.60
N GLU A 238 8.14 14.03 9.50
CA GLU A 238 8.78 15.33 9.38
C GLU A 238 9.98 15.25 8.44
N LYS A 239 10.90 14.31 8.68
CA LYS A 239 12.16 14.23 7.95
C LYS A 239 11.97 13.87 6.48
N ASN A 240 11.12 12.88 6.19
CA ASN A 240 10.99 12.33 4.84
C ASN A 240 9.81 12.96 4.10
N TYR A 241 8.65 13.08 4.74
CA TYR A 241 7.42 13.58 4.08
C TYR A 241 7.18 15.08 4.26
N GLY A 242 8.04 15.80 4.99
CA GLY A 242 7.90 17.25 5.21
C GLY A 242 6.60 17.63 5.95
N MET A 243 6.03 16.71 6.73
CA MET A 243 4.81 16.93 7.51
C MET A 243 5.15 17.76 8.76
N PRO A 244 4.19 18.54 9.29
CA PRO A 244 4.41 19.23 10.56
C PRO A 244 4.55 18.22 11.70
N GLY A 245 5.44 18.51 12.64
CA GLY A 245 5.49 17.85 13.94
C GLY A 245 4.23 18.10 14.78
N ILE A 246 4.05 17.27 15.80
CA ILE A 246 2.84 17.28 16.65
C ILE A 246 2.61 18.64 17.29
N ASP A 247 3.64 19.27 17.83
CA ASP A 247 3.51 20.58 18.46
C ASP A 247 3.02 21.65 17.47
N LYS A 248 3.49 21.59 16.21
CA LYS A 248 3.03 22.50 15.14
C LYS A 248 1.61 22.18 14.66
N ILE A 249 1.21 20.92 14.69
CA ILE A 249 -0.18 20.51 14.40
C ILE A 249 -1.09 21.14 15.45
N TYR A 250 -0.82 20.90 16.74
CA TYR A 250 -1.67 21.39 17.83
C TYR A 250 -1.63 22.91 18.01
N ALA A 251 -0.53 23.58 17.64
CA ALA A 251 -0.45 25.05 17.64
C ALA A 251 -1.45 25.72 16.69
N LYS A 252 -2.00 25.01 15.69
CA LYS A 252 -3.06 25.56 14.82
C LYS A 252 -4.39 25.77 15.55
N GLY A 253 -4.65 24.99 16.61
CA GLY A 253 -5.83 25.12 17.46
C GLY A 253 -7.18 24.77 16.82
N ASP A 254 -7.22 24.28 15.58
CA ASP A 254 -8.45 23.99 14.84
C ASP A 254 -8.72 22.47 14.81
N PHE A 255 -9.24 21.92 15.91
CA PHE A 255 -9.55 20.50 16.04
C PHE A 255 -10.94 20.27 16.62
N PRO A 256 -11.65 19.21 16.19
CA PRO A 256 -12.95 18.88 16.75
C PRO A 256 -12.81 18.51 18.24
N PRO A 257 -13.80 18.86 19.08
CA PRO A 257 -13.80 18.47 20.47
C PRO A 257 -13.96 16.95 20.60
N ILE A 258 -13.17 16.32 21.47
CA ILE A 258 -13.38 14.91 21.82
C ILE A 258 -14.40 14.78 22.97
N SER A 259 -15.47 14.04 22.69
CA SER A 259 -16.47 13.64 23.68
C SER A 259 -16.22 12.20 24.13
N TYR A 260 -16.41 11.94 25.43
CA TYR A 260 -16.17 10.62 26.03
C TYR A 260 -17.47 9.90 26.36
N MET A 261 -17.47 8.58 26.23
CA MET A 261 -18.54 7.75 26.78
C MET A 261 -18.47 7.75 28.30
N LYS A 262 -19.66 7.83 28.92
CA LYS A 262 -19.82 8.01 30.37
C LYS A 262 -19.27 6.84 31.18
N ASP A 263 -19.57 5.63 30.73
CA ASP A 263 -19.24 4.39 31.41
C ASP A 263 -19.22 3.22 30.42
N LYS A 264 -18.83 2.04 30.91
CA LYS A 264 -18.80 0.80 30.11
C LYS A 264 -20.18 0.38 29.64
N ALA A 265 -21.24 0.66 30.40
CA ALA A 265 -22.61 0.31 30.03
C ALA A 265 -23.03 1.07 28.77
N SER A 266 -22.77 2.39 28.74
CA SER A 266 -22.98 3.24 27.56
C SER A 266 -22.18 2.73 26.34
N GLY A 267 -20.98 2.20 26.56
CA GLY A 267 -20.18 1.60 25.50
C GLY A 267 -20.71 0.27 24.97
N LEU A 268 -21.27 -0.56 25.85
CA LEU A 268 -21.96 -1.78 25.47
C LEU A 268 -23.25 -1.47 24.70
N ASP A 269 -24.03 -0.48 25.15
CA ASP A 269 -25.24 -0.03 24.47
C ASP A 269 -24.92 0.48 23.06
N TRP A 270 -23.86 1.28 22.92
CA TRP A 270 -23.39 1.73 21.61
C TRP A 270 -22.99 0.56 20.72
N TRP A 271 -22.26 -0.43 21.25
CA TRP A 271 -21.88 -1.63 20.51
C TRP A 271 -23.11 -2.39 20.01
N MET A 272 -24.07 -2.64 20.90
CA MET A 272 -25.32 -3.32 20.55
C MET A 272 -26.12 -2.55 19.49
N GLN A 273 -26.08 -1.22 19.48
CA GLN A 273 -26.68 -0.42 18.39
C GLN A 273 -26.00 -0.67 17.04
N GLN A 274 -24.68 -0.91 17.02
CA GLN A 274 -23.97 -1.21 15.76
C GLN A 274 -24.22 -2.64 15.27
N THR A 275 -24.46 -3.58 16.19
CA THR A 275 -24.63 -5.01 15.89
C THR A 275 -26.09 -5.47 15.82
N GLY A 276 -27.05 -4.54 15.74
CA GLY A 276 -28.48 -4.90 15.64
C GLY A 276 -29.08 -5.50 16.91
N GLY A 277 -28.52 -5.17 18.07
CA GLY A 277 -28.97 -5.62 19.40
C GLY A 277 -28.13 -6.75 19.98
N GLU A 278 -27.09 -7.23 19.29
CA GLU A 278 -26.29 -8.35 19.75
C GLU A 278 -25.15 -7.94 20.68
N VAL A 279 -25.07 -8.56 21.86
CA VAL A 279 -23.92 -8.40 22.78
C VAL A 279 -22.63 -8.91 22.13
N ARG A 280 -22.72 -10.00 21.38
CA ARG A 280 -21.62 -10.57 20.59
C ARG A 280 -22.00 -10.49 19.13
N GLY A 281 -21.22 -9.77 18.33
CA GLY A 281 -21.52 -9.58 16.91
C GLY A 281 -20.34 -8.95 16.19
N SER A 282 -20.59 -8.46 14.99
CA SER A 282 -19.63 -7.68 14.23
C SER A 282 -20.35 -6.67 13.35
N PHE A 283 -19.67 -5.59 13.00
CA PHE A 283 -20.13 -4.64 12.01
C PHE A 283 -18.95 -4.14 11.19
N ASP A 284 -19.24 -3.66 9.99
CA ASP A 284 -18.23 -3.25 9.03
C ASP A 284 -18.31 -1.74 8.75
N VAL A 285 -17.16 -1.13 8.48
CA VAL A 285 -17.03 0.28 8.12
C VAL A 285 -16.14 0.39 6.89
N ILE A 286 -16.62 1.07 5.85
CA ILE A 286 -15.75 1.45 4.72
C ILE A 286 -14.88 2.63 5.19
N ALA A 287 -13.57 2.40 5.27
CA ALA A 287 -12.59 3.43 5.64
C ALA A 287 -12.33 4.41 4.48
N ALA A 288 -11.67 5.53 4.77
CA ALA A 288 -11.37 6.58 3.81
C ALA A 288 -10.52 6.12 2.61
N ASP A 289 -9.72 5.06 2.79
CA ASP A 289 -8.94 4.45 1.72
C ASP A 289 -9.72 3.41 0.91
N GLY A 290 -11.02 3.23 1.18
CA GLY A 290 -11.92 2.30 0.49
C GLY A 290 -11.85 0.86 0.99
N VAL A 291 -11.00 0.54 1.97
CA VAL A 291 -10.98 -0.80 2.58
C VAL A 291 -12.18 -0.95 3.51
N THR A 292 -12.94 -2.04 3.37
CA THR A 292 -13.98 -2.40 4.34
C THR A 292 -13.34 -3.04 5.54
N VAL A 293 -13.47 -2.40 6.69
CA VAL A 293 -12.83 -2.75 7.95
C VAL A 293 -13.86 -3.30 8.93
N ARG A 294 -13.55 -4.46 9.51
CA ARG A 294 -14.42 -5.16 10.46
C ARG A 294 -14.12 -4.82 11.91
N PHE A 295 -15.18 -4.61 12.66
CA PHE A 295 -15.18 -4.61 14.13
C PHE A 295 -15.76 -5.94 14.60
N ASP A 296 -14.97 -6.75 15.31
CA ASP A 296 -15.36 -8.08 15.78
C ASP A 296 -15.40 -8.19 17.32
N ASN A 297 -15.77 -9.37 17.80
CA ASN A 297 -15.79 -9.66 19.24
C ASN A 297 -14.40 -9.58 19.90
N ALA A 298 -13.31 -9.81 19.17
CA ALA A 298 -11.97 -9.68 19.71
C ALA A 298 -11.65 -8.20 20.01
N PHE A 299 -12.01 -7.30 19.10
CA PHE A 299 -11.93 -5.86 19.33
C PHE A 299 -12.85 -5.41 20.48
N ARG A 300 -14.11 -5.84 20.47
CA ARG A 300 -15.07 -5.56 21.55
C ARG A 300 -14.49 -5.92 22.92
N ASN A 301 -13.99 -7.14 23.06
CA ASN A 301 -13.43 -7.62 24.32
C ASN A 301 -12.14 -6.88 24.69
N HIS A 302 -11.32 -6.52 23.70
CA HIS A 302 -10.13 -5.70 23.91
C HIS A 302 -10.48 -4.32 24.51
N VAL A 303 -11.56 -3.69 24.05
CA VAL A 303 -11.95 -2.35 24.48
C VAL A 303 -12.81 -2.36 25.75
N LEU A 304 -13.79 -3.26 25.89
CA LEU A 304 -14.76 -3.24 26.99
C LEU A 304 -14.35 -4.13 28.18
N GLU A 305 -13.78 -5.30 27.92
CA GLU A 305 -13.49 -6.31 28.94
C GLU A 305 -12.07 -6.16 29.48
N GLN A 306 -11.06 -6.23 28.60
CA GLN A 306 -9.66 -6.02 28.98
C GLN A 306 -9.43 -4.59 29.45
N ASN A 307 -10.05 -3.62 28.76
CA ASN A 307 -10.14 -2.20 29.11
C ASN A 307 -8.92 -1.63 29.85
N ARG A 308 -7.73 -1.82 29.29
CA ARG A 308 -6.56 -1.07 29.76
C ARG A 308 -6.78 0.40 29.36
N ASP A 309 -6.47 1.33 30.26
CA ASP A 309 -6.46 2.77 29.98
C ASP A 309 -7.84 3.35 29.58
N ASP A 310 -8.94 2.78 30.09
CA ASP A 310 -10.31 3.27 29.83
C ASP A 310 -10.69 3.46 28.35
N ARG A 311 -10.22 2.56 27.48
CA ARG A 311 -10.46 2.59 26.03
C ARG A 311 -11.94 2.65 25.64
N TYR A 312 -12.86 2.17 26.48
CA TYR A 312 -14.29 2.32 26.23
C TYR A 312 -14.68 3.80 26.04
N ARG A 313 -13.99 4.75 26.66
CA ARG A 313 -14.32 6.18 26.58
C ARG A 313 -14.34 6.74 25.16
N ILE A 314 -13.56 6.15 24.25
CA ILE A 314 -13.41 6.60 22.87
C ILE A 314 -13.90 5.58 21.84
N LEU A 315 -14.53 4.47 22.27
CA LEU A 315 -14.96 3.39 21.37
C LEU A 315 -15.82 3.90 20.21
N ASN A 316 -16.74 4.84 20.47
CA ASN A 316 -17.59 5.44 19.44
C ASN A 316 -16.86 6.36 18.44
N LYS A 317 -15.58 6.69 18.68
CA LYS A 317 -14.74 7.49 17.78
C LYS A 317 -14.05 6.66 16.71
N ALA A 318 -13.87 5.35 16.94
CA ALA A 318 -13.13 4.50 16.02
C ALA A 318 -13.71 4.50 14.59
N PRO A 319 -15.03 4.42 14.36
CA PRO A 319 -15.58 4.53 13.01
C PRO A 319 -15.32 5.88 12.33
N ASP A 320 -15.35 6.99 13.08
CA ASP A 320 -15.05 8.31 12.51
C ASP A 320 -13.56 8.45 12.17
N VAL A 321 -12.67 7.90 12.99
CA VAL A 321 -11.23 7.84 12.68
C VAL A 321 -10.96 7.06 11.39
N LEU A 322 -11.69 5.97 11.14
CA LEU A 322 -11.57 5.21 9.89
C LEU A 322 -12.12 5.96 8.68
N LYS A 323 -13.28 6.63 8.82
CA LYS A 323 -13.96 7.34 7.73
C LYS A 323 -13.32 8.68 7.40
N ASN A 324 -12.78 9.37 8.40
CA ASN A 324 -12.25 10.73 8.31
C ASN A 324 -10.89 10.87 9.01
N PRO A 325 -9.87 10.06 8.66
CA PRO A 325 -8.53 10.15 9.23
C PRO A 325 -7.78 11.37 8.68
N ASP A 326 -6.96 12.00 9.51
CA ASP A 326 -6.00 13.02 9.08
C ASP A 326 -4.76 12.39 8.47
N GLU A 327 -4.34 11.23 8.99
CA GLU A 327 -3.20 10.47 8.50
C GLU A 327 -3.50 8.97 8.47
N ILE A 328 -2.98 8.29 7.44
CA ILE A 328 -3.01 6.82 7.33
C ILE A 328 -1.59 6.33 7.08
N TRP A 329 -1.11 5.47 7.97
CA TRP A 329 0.22 4.85 7.90
C TRP A 329 0.12 3.35 7.68
N SER A 330 1.06 2.78 6.95
CA SER A 330 1.14 1.35 6.66
C SER A 330 2.54 0.81 6.98
N ASN A 331 2.58 -0.24 7.80
CA ASN A 331 3.82 -0.88 8.23
C ASN A 331 3.72 -2.41 8.15
N MET A 332 4.85 -3.08 7.99
CA MET A 332 4.90 -4.54 8.06
C MET A 332 5.17 -5.00 9.49
N VAL A 333 4.21 -5.71 10.09
CA VAL A 333 4.31 -6.32 11.41
C VAL A 333 4.28 -7.84 11.23
N LYS A 334 5.35 -8.53 11.63
CA LYS A 334 5.50 -10.00 11.46
C LYS A 334 5.19 -10.48 10.03
N GLY A 335 5.61 -9.73 9.02
CA GLY A 335 5.42 -10.07 7.61
C GLY A 335 4.03 -9.78 7.04
N LYS A 336 3.15 -9.11 7.79
CA LYS A 336 1.83 -8.68 7.33
C LYS A 336 1.68 -7.16 7.43
N PRO A 337 0.97 -6.48 6.51
CA PRO A 337 0.67 -5.07 6.65
C PRO A 337 -0.21 -4.83 7.87
N SER A 338 0.03 -3.71 8.54
CA SER A 338 -0.76 -3.16 9.62
C SER A 338 -0.98 -1.69 9.31
N LEU A 339 -2.24 -1.28 9.28
CA LEU A 339 -2.65 0.09 9.02
C LEU A 339 -2.89 0.81 10.34
N THR A 340 -2.48 2.07 10.37
CA THR A 340 -2.67 2.97 11.50
C THR A 340 -3.40 4.20 10.98
N TYR A 341 -4.62 4.40 11.45
CA TYR A 341 -5.44 5.57 11.17
C TYR A 341 -5.34 6.54 12.33
N ILE A 342 -5.06 7.80 12.04
CA ILE A 342 -4.89 8.85 13.05
C ILE A 342 -5.91 9.95 12.77
N LYS A 343 -6.63 10.36 13.81
CA LYS A 343 -7.44 11.58 13.79
C LYS A 343 -7.10 12.46 14.98
N TYR A 344 -6.84 13.73 14.74
CA TYR A 344 -6.54 14.73 15.74
C TYR A 344 -7.83 15.34 16.32
N TYR A 345 -7.91 15.42 17.64
CA TYR A 345 -8.97 16.10 18.38
C TYR A 345 -8.33 17.14 19.31
N ASP A 346 -9.13 18.08 19.82
CA ASP A 346 -8.69 19.19 20.69
C ASP A 346 -7.78 18.77 21.86
N LYS A 347 -8.02 17.62 22.48
CA LYS A 347 -7.25 17.14 23.64
C LYS A 347 -6.15 16.14 23.29
N ALA A 348 -6.43 15.20 22.40
CA ALA A 348 -5.49 14.13 22.07
C ALA A 348 -5.88 13.44 20.77
N PRO A 349 -4.92 12.90 20.00
CA PRO A 349 -5.25 12.14 18.82
C PRO A 349 -5.79 10.76 19.21
N VAL A 350 -6.74 10.27 18.41
CA VAL A 350 -7.23 8.90 18.47
C VAL A 350 -6.58 8.12 17.34
N VAL A 351 -6.04 6.96 17.69
CA VAL A 351 -5.32 6.07 16.80
C VAL A 351 -6.06 4.73 16.72
N VAL A 352 -6.36 4.28 15.51
CA VAL A 352 -7.02 2.99 15.25
C VAL A 352 -6.07 2.11 14.44
N HIS A 353 -5.81 0.90 14.94
CA HIS A 353 -4.99 -0.08 14.25
C HIS A 353 -5.85 -1.14 13.59
N VAL A 354 -5.58 -1.39 12.31
CA VAL A 354 -6.27 -2.37 11.47
C VAL A 354 -5.22 -3.35 10.93
N ASP A 355 -5.47 -4.64 11.05
CA ASP A 355 -4.55 -5.65 10.55
C ASP A 355 -4.73 -5.96 9.05
N ALA A 356 -3.89 -6.86 8.54
CA ALA A 356 -3.90 -7.28 7.14
C ALA A 356 -5.18 -8.02 6.71
N ASP A 357 -5.97 -8.50 7.66
CA ASP A 357 -7.24 -9.17 7.42
C ASP A 357 -8.40 -8.15 7.51
N SER A 358 -8.07 -6.85 7.44
CA SER A 358 -9.01 -5.72 7.49
C SER A 358 -9.85 -5.71 8.76
N THR A 359 -9.29 -6.13 9.89
CA THR A 359 -9.99 -6.15 11.19
C THR A 359 -9.36 -5.15 12.15
N VAL A 360 -10.20 -4.38 12.86
CA VAL A 360 -9.73 -3.47 13.91
C VAL A 360 -9.17 -4.30 15.06
N ARG A 361 -7.96 -3.98 15.51
CA ARG A 361 -7.32 -4.65 16.65
C ARG A 361 -7.23 -3.79 17.90
N SER A 362 -7.15 -2.48 17.73
CA SER A 362 -7.19 -1.56 18.86
C SER A 362 -7.62 -0.16 18.44
N SER A 363 -8.13 0.58 19.42
CA SER A 363 -8.37 2.01 19.36
C SER A 363 -7.85 2.61 20.65
N THR A 364 -6.96 3.59 20.53
CA THR A 364 -6.22 4.17 21.66
C THR A 364 -6.20 5.68 21.52
N MET A 365 -6.34 6.38 22.64
CA MET A 365 -6.05 7.81 22.73
C MET A 365 -4.58 7.96 23.11
N VAL A 366 -3.81 8.73 22.35
CA VAL A 366 -2.41 8.99 22.74
C VAL A 366 -2.42 10.11 23.77
N GLU A 367 -2.57 9.71 25.03
CA GLU A 367 -2.84 10.61 26.14
C GLU A 367 -1.70 11.59 26.40
N MET A 368 -2.06 12.66 27.12
CA MET A 368 -1.11 13.62 27.61
C MET A 368 -0.19 12.97 28.65
N GLN A 369 1.10 13.28 28.60
CA GLN A 369 2.03 13.06 29.70
C GLN A 369 1.49 13.74 30.98
N HIS A 370 2.01 13.36 32.14
CA HIS A 370 1.61 13.92 33.46
C HIS A 370 1.64 15.47 33.54
N ASN A 371 2.33 16.14 32.60
CA ASN A 371 2.42 17.58 32.47
C ASN A 371 1.33 18.22 31.56
N GLY A 372 0.34 17.45 31.10
CA GLY A 372 -0.72 17.96 30.23
C GLY A 372 -0.31 18.18 28.76
N LYS A 373 0.86 17.69 28.33
CA LYS A 373 1.29 17.73 26.92
C LYS A 373 1.10 16.38 26.27
N ILE A 374 0.71 16.37 24.99
CA ILE A 374 0.58 15.14 24.20
C ILE A 374 1.90 14.36 24.24
N ASN A 375 1.82 13.03 24.29
CA ASN A 375 3.00 12.18 24.22
C ASN A 375 3.64 12.21 22.81
N THR A 376 4.37 13.29 22.51
CA THR A 376 5.00 13.53 21.21
C THR A 376 5.98 12.42 20.83
N ALA A 377 6.67 11.82 21.81
CA ALA A 377 7.59 10.70 21.57
C ALA A 377 6.87 9.44 21.05
N GLU A 378 5.66 9.17 21.53
CA GLU A 378 4.83 8.08 21.02
C GLU A 378 4.30 8.40 19.63
N MET A 379 3.80 9.61 19.42
CA MET A 379 3.33 10.04 18.10
C MET A 379 4.43 10.01 17.03
N ILE A 380 5.68 10.35 17.36
CA ILE A 380 6.82 10.21 16.44
C ILE A 380 7.04 8.75 16.05
N LYS A 381 6.79 7.79 16.95
CA LYS A 381 6.89 6.36 16.62
C LYS A 381 5.73 5.91 15.74
N ILE A 382 4.52 6.40 16.01
CA ILE A 382 3.30 6.07 15.28
C ILE A 382 3.36 6.63 13.85
N ARG A 383 3.92 7.83 13.67
CA ARG A 383 4.04 8.54 12.38
C ARG A 383 5.32 8.17 11.62
N LYS A 384 5.59 6.86 11.55
CA LYS A 384 6.69 6.28 10.79
C LYS A 384 6.20 5.19 9.85
N GLY A 385 6.89 5.02 8.74
CA GLY A 385 6.64 4.01 7.73
C GLY A 385 6.11 4.58 6.41
N ILE A 386 5.27 3.80 5.75
CA ILE A 386 4.67 4.18 4.48
C ILE A 386 3.42 5.02 4.73
N LEU A 387 3.46 6.29 4.34
CA LEU A 387 2.32 7.20 4.43
C LEU A 387 1.34 6.89 3.27
N LYS A 388 0.13 6.41 3.54
CA LYS A 388 -0.88 6.20 2.48
C LYS A 388 -1.60 7.50 2.14
N PHE A 389 -2.00 8.26 3.14
CA PHE A 389 -2.80 9.46 2.91
C PHE A 389 -2.53 10.51 3.97
N LYS A 390 -2.60 11.76 3.52
CA LYS A 390 -2.57 12.97 4.34
C LYS A 390 -3.65 13.91 3.78
N GLN A 391 -4.56 14.35 4.65
CA GLN A 391 -5.54 15.38 4.29
C GLN A 391 -4.84 16.70 3.96
#